data_AF-A0A368H2F1-F1
#
_entry.id   AF-A0A368H2F1-F1
#
_cell.length_a   1.000
_cell.length_b   1.000
_cell.length_c   1.000
_cell.angle_alpha   90.00
_cell.angle_beta   90.00
_cell.angle_gamma   90.00
#
_symmetry.space_group_name_H-M   'P 1'
#
loop_
_entity.id
_entity.type
_entity.pdbx_description
1 polymer ?
#
loop_
_entity_poly.entity_id
_entity_poly.type
_entity_poly.pdbx_seq_one_letter_code
_entity_poly.pdbx_strand_id
1 'polypeptide(L)'
;MSLFALPVFAHTIQKTLPPEDRQTLLDIGAGPTVYSALCFRDVVKRVYLSDYLSKNLDILKAWRSNTSIYDWKPTIKVILRTEGALPASDPEMEEVEERARAALKCGGILYANVHEDPVVPDMKGEQVSKAQVQVMEEQSNLAKLAVEPRNL
;
A
#
# COMPACT_ATOMS: atom_id res chain seq x y z
N MET A 1 -1.82 2.77 15.25
CA MET A 1 -1.96 4.15 14.74
C MET A 1 -1.93 4.25 13.21
N SER A 2 -1.46 3.26 12.44
CA SER A 2 -1.33 3.38 10.96
C SER A 2 -2.65 3.30 10.18
N LEU A 3 -3.72 2.70 10.74
CA LEU A 3 -4.99 2.52 10.03
C LEU A 3 -5.60 3.84 9.53
N PHE A 4 -5.33 4.96 10.21
CA PHE A 4 -5.80 6.28 9.80
C PHE A 4 -4.90 6.96 8.77
N ALA A 5 -3.63 6.57 8.68
CA ALA A 5 -2.68 7.21 7.77
C ALA A 5 -2.78 6.65 6.34
N LEU A 6 -2.98 5.34 6.18
CA LEU A 6 -3.02 4.70 4.86
C LEU A 6 -4.12 5.25 3.93
N PRO A 7 -5.39 5.42 4.38
CA PRO A 7 -6.41 6.06 3.54
C PRO A 7 -6.05 7.49 3.15
N VAL A 8 -5.39 8.25 4.03
CA VAL A 8 -4.92 9.61 3.72
C VAL A 8 -3.84 9.58 2.66
N PHE A 9 -2.84 8.69 2.76
CA PHE A 9 -1.81 8.56 1.73
C PHE A 9 -2.39 8.11 0.39
N ALA A 10 -3.32 7.15 0.40
CA ALA A 10 -4.04 6.71 -0.79
C ALA A 10 -4.75 7.88 -1.49
N HIS A 11 -5.47 8.70 -0.73
CA HIS A 11 -6.16 9.88 -1.22
C HIS A 11 -5.20 10.97 -1.74
N THR A 12 -4.12 11.24 -1.01
CA THR A 12 -3.10 12.20 -1.44
C THR A 12 -2.49 11.77 -2.76
N ILE A 13 -2.04 10.52 -2.86
CA ILE A 13 -1.47 9.96 -4.10
C ILE A 13 -2.47 10.04 -5.26
N GLN A 14 -3.74 9.67 -5.03
CA GLN A 14 -4.77 9.75 -6.05
C GLN A 14 -4.99 11.17 -6.59
N LYS A 15 -4.82 12.19 -5.74
CA LYS A 15 -4.99 13.61 -6.10
C LYS A 15 -3.75 14.26 -6.70
N THR A 16 -2.56 13.84 -6.28
CA THR A 16 -1.30 14.51 -6.65
C THR A 16 -0.57 13.83 -7.79
N LEU A 17 -0.81 12.53 -8.03
CA LEU A 17 -0.14 11.77 -9.08
C LEU A 17 -1.12 11.33 -10.17
N PRO A 18 -0.78 11.52 -11.45
CA PRO A 18 -1.63 11.09 -12.54
C PRO A 18 -1.66 9.54 -12.63
N PRO A 19 -2.70 8.94 -13.22
CA PRO A 19 -2.89 7.48 -13.23
C PRO A 19 -1.72 6.68 -13.84
N GLU A 20 -1.00 7.25 -14.80
CA GLU A 20 0.19 6.68 -15.43
C GLU A 20 1.37 6.54 -14.47
N ASP A 21 1.45 7.37 -13.43
CA ASP A 21 2.52 7.31 -12.43
C ASP A 21 2.19 6.40 -11.25
N ARG A 22 0.91 6.00 -11.09
CA ARG A 22 0.42 5.16 -9.98
C ARG A 22 0.39 3.68 -10.35
N GLN A 23 1.52 3.12 -10.77
CA GLN A 23 1.56 1.74 -11.26
C GLN A 23 1.61 0.69 -10.15
N THR A 24 2.48 0.88 -9.15
CA THR A 24 2.83 -0.17 -8.20
C THR A 24 2.96 0.42 -6.78
N LEU A 25 2.43 -0.30 -5.79
CA LEU A 25 2.72 -0.11 -4.37
C LEU A 25 3.50 -1.32 -3.86
N LEU A 26 4.61 -1.08 -3.15
CA LEU A 26 5.32 -2.10 -2.37
C LEU A 26 5.23 -1.72 -0.89
N ASP A 27 4.62 -2.60 -0.09
CA ASP A 27 4.56 -2.49 1.35
C ASP A 27 5.64 -3.37 1.99
N ILE A 28 6.60 -2.76 2.67
CA ILE A 28 7.70 -3.44 3.35
C ILE A 28 7.36 -3.55 4.85
N GLY A 29 7.22 -4.77 5.34
CA GLY A 29 6.81 -5.03 6.72
C GLY A 29 5.30 -4.96 6.92
N ALA A 30 4.54 -5.51 5.96
CA ALA A 30 3.07 -5.59 6.02
C ALA A 30 2.57 -6.45 7.21
N GLY A 31 3.43 -7.32 7.75
CA GLY A 31 3.03 -8.31 8.74
C GLY A 31 1.97 -9.27 8.20
N PRO A 32 1.08 -9.79 9.05
CA PRO A 32 -0.02 -10.65 8.63
C PRO A 32 -1.25 -9.84 8.14
N THR A 33 -1.09 -8.56 7.79
CA THR A 33 -2.20 -7.62 7.60
C THR A 33 -2.30 -7.12 6.16
N VAL A 34 -3.51 -6.75 5.73
CA VAL A 34 -3.82 -6.38 4.33
C VAL A 34 -4.30 -4.94 4.18
N TYR A 35 -4.04 -4.09 5.18
CA TYR A 35 -4.52 -2.71 5.22
C TYR A 35 -4.10 -1.91 3.98
N SER A 36 -2.84 -2.06 3.54
CA SER A 36 -2.33 -1.37 2.36
C SER A 36 -3.05 -1.82 1.08
N ALA A 37 -3.30 -3.13 0.92
CA ALA A 37 -4.08 -3.62 -0.21
C ALA A 37 -5.52 -3.06 -0.21
N LEU A 38 -6.16 -2.99 0.96
CA LEU A 38 -7.50 -2.42 1.12
C LEU A 38 -7.53 -0.93 0.80
N CYS A 39 -6.60 -0.13 1.31
CA CYS A 39 -6.62 1.33 1.13
C CYS A 39 -6.22 1.75 -0.30
N PHE A 40 -5.34 0.99 -0.97
CA PHE A 40 -4.80 1.37 -2.28
C PHE A 40 -5.43 0.63 -3.47
N ARG A 41 -6.46 -0.19 -3.22
CA ARG A 41 -7.17 -1.03 -4.21
C ARG A 41 -7.60 -0.30 -5.49
N ASP A 42 -7.98 0.98 -5.38
CA ASP A 42 -8.42 1.82 -6.50
C ASP A 42 -7.40 2.92 -6.87
N VAL A 43 -6.25 2.92 -6.20
CA VAL A 43 -5.22 3.95 -6.36
C VAL A 43 -4.07 3.48 -7.24
N VAL A 44 -3.68 2.21 -7.13
CA VAL A 44 -2.57 1.61 -7.89
C VAL A 44 -3.02 0.36 -8.64
N LYS A 45 -2.30 -0.02 -9.70
CA LYS A 45 -2.64 -1.23 -10.47
C LYS A 45 -2.14 -2.52 -9.82
N ARG A 46 -1.04 -2.46 -9.07
CA ARG A 46 -0.36 -3.63 -8.48
C ARG A 46 0.02 -3.34 -7.04
N VAL A 47 -0.31 -4.27 -6.15
CA VAL A 47 0.12 -4.22 -4.75
C VAL A 47 1.05 -5.40 -4.48
N TYR A 48 2.21 -5.11 -3.92
CA TYR A 48 3.11 -6.10 -3.33
C TYR A 48 3.09 -5.94 -1.81
N LEU A 49 2.76 -7.02 -1.10
CA LEU A 49 2.91 -7.07 0.35
C LEU A 49 4.15 -7.90 0.67
N SER A 50 5.02 -7.39 1.53
CA SER A 50 6.24 -8.09 1.89
C SER A 50 6.49 -8.05 3.39
N ASP A 51 7.13 -9.11 3.88
CA ASP A 51 7.47 -9.27 5.28
C ASP A 51 8.67 -10.20 5.45
N TYR A 52 9.34 -10.11 6.60
CA TYR A 52 10.47 -10.96 6.94
C TYR A 52 10.03 -12.34 7.45
N LEU A 53 8.92 -12.43 8.19
CA LEU A 53 8.50 -13.68 8.80
C LEU A 53 7.66 -14.51 7.82
N SER A 54 8.12 -15.71 7.48
CA SER A 54 7.39 -16.63 6.60
C SER A 54 5.95 -16.89 7.05
N LYS A 55 5.71 -16.98 8.37
CA LYS A 55 4.38 -17.14 8.95
C LYS A 55 3.41 -16.00 8.59
N ASN A 56 3.90 -14.77 8.55
CA ASN A 56 3.09 -13.62 8.13
C ASN A 56 2.74 -13.74 6.65
N LEU A 57 3.72 -14.11 5.81
CA LEU A 57 3.51 -14.34 4.39
C LEU A 57 2.49 -15.44 4.12
N ASP A 58 2.47 -16.51 4.92
CA ASP A 58 1.50 -17.60 4.77
C ASP A 58 0.06 -17.15 5.09
N ILE A 59 -0.12 -16.27 6.09
CA ILE A 59 -1.42 -15.64 6.37
C ILE A 59 -1.87 -14.77 5.19
N LEU A 60 -0.96 -13.96 4.63
CA LEU A 60 -1.25 -13.15 3.45
C LEU A 60 -1.61 -14.01 2.24
N LYS A 61 -0.92 -15.14 2.03
CA LYS A 61 -1.21 -16.09 0.93
C LYS A 61 -2.59 -16.73 1.12
N ALA A 62 -2.94 -17.13 2.34
CA ALA A 62 -4.26 -17.66 2.65
C ALA A 62 -5.36 -16.62 2.37
N TRP A 63 -5.13 -15.35 2.75
CA TRP A 63 -6.06 -14.27 2.42
C TRP A 63 -6.19 -14.04 0.90
N ARG A 64 -5.06 -13.95 0.18
CA ARG A 64 -5.04 -13.80 -1.29
C ARG A 64 -5.80 -14.92 -2.01
N SER A 65 -5.70 -16.15 -1.51
CA SER A 65 -6.37 -17.33 -2.04
C SER A 65 -7.79 -17.54 -1.52
N ASN A 66 -8.33 -16.59 -0.74
CA ASN A 66 -9.66 -16.68 -0.13
C ASN A 66 -9.86 -17.92 0.77
N THR A 67 -8.78 -18.37 1.42
CA THR A 67 -8.78 -19.49 2.39
C THR A 67 -8.52 -19.02 3.83
N SER A 68 -8.35 -17.71 4.04
CA SER A 68 -8.26 -17.12 5.37
C SER A 68 -9.59 -17.21 6.11
N ILE A 69 -9.54 -17.42 7.43
CA ILE A 69 -10.71 -17.45 8.32
C ILE A 69 -10.98 -16.10 9.00
N TYR A 70 -10.08 -15.12 8.81
CA TYR A 70 -10.22 -13.83 9.45
C TYR A 70 -11.23 -12.96 8.69
N ASP A 71 -12.25 -12.47 9.40
CA ASP A 71 -13.25 -11.55 8.86
C ASP A 71 -12.71 -10.11 8.80
N TRP A 72 -12.46 -9.61 7.59
CA TRP A 72 -12.00 -8.24 7.36
C TRP A 72 -13.13 -7.21 7.29
N LYS A 73 -14.41 -7.60 7.27
CA LYS A 73 -15.55 -6.67 7.15
C LYS A 73 -15.53 -5.54 8.20
N PRO A 74 -15.26 -5.78 9.50
CA PRO A 74 -15.19 -4.69 10.48
C PRO A 74 -14.09 -3.67 10.16
N THR A 75 -12.94 -4.13 9.67
CA THR A 75 -11.83 -3.28 9.25
C THR A 75 -12.19 -2.48 7.99
N ILE A 76 -12.77 -3.15 6.98
CA ILE A 76 -13.19 -2.53 5.73
C ILE A 76 -14.20 -1.41 6.01
N LYS A 77 -15.14 -1.64 6.94
CA LYS A 77 -16.10 -0.62 7.38
C LYS A 77 -15.42 0.64 7.93
N VAL A 78 -14.35 0.49 8.71
CA VAL A 78 -13.57 1.62 9.25
C VAL A 78 -12.81 2.35 8.14
N ILE A 79 -12.20 1.61 7.21
CA ILE A 79 -11.49 2.17 6.04
C ILE A 79 -12.47 3.00 5.19
N LEU A 80 -13.60 2.41 4.78
CA LEU A 80 -14.62 3.09 3.97
C LEU A 80 -15.16 4.36 4.64
N ARG A 81 -15.38 4.33 5.96
CA ARG A 81 -15.76 5.51 6.73
C ARG A 81 -14.69 6.61 6.68
N THR A 82 -13.42 6.24 6.72
CA THR A 82 -12.29 7.18 6.65
C THR A 82 -12.11 7.74 5.23
N GLU A 83 -12.49 6.98 4.21
CA GLU A 83 -12.56 7.41 2.80
C GLU A 83 -13.78 8.30 2.49
N GLY A 84 -14.68 8.51 3.46
CA GLY A 84 -15.86 9.35 3.31
C GLY A 84 -17.09 8.64 2.71
N ALA A 85 -17.07 7.31 2.63
CA ALA A 85 -18.21 6.53 2.16
C ALA A 85 -19.34 6.45 3.20
N LEU A 86 -20.56 6.24 2.70
CA LEU A 86 -21.74 5.92 3.52
C LEU A 86 -21.60 4.54 4.16
N PRO A 87 -22.46 4.19 5.15
CA PRO A 87 -22.45 2.85 5.74
C PRO A 87 -22.56 1.77 4.66
N ALA A 88 -21.48 1.03 4.47
CA ALA A 88 -21.41 -0.04 3.48
C ALA A 88 -22.20 -1.25 3.94
N SER A 89 -22.97 -1.81 3.01
CA SER A 89 -23.60 -3.11 3.10
C SER A 89 -22.57 -4.24 2.98
N ASP A 90 -22.95 -5.45 3.39
CA ASP A 90 -22.11 -6.63 3.29
C ASP A 90 -21.58 -6.90 1.87
N PRO A 91 -22.41 -6.84 0.81
CA PRO A 91 -21.93 -7.02 -0.57
C PRO A 91 -20.89 -5.98 -0.99
N GLU A 92 -21.04 -4.71 -0.57
CA GLU A 92 -20.08 -3.65 -0.88
C GLU A 92 -18.72 -3.91 -0.19
N MET A 93 -18.74 -4.41 1.04
CA MET A 93 -17.51 -4.77 1.75
C MET A 93 -16.81 -5.98 1.11
N GLU A 94 -17.58 -6.96 0.63
CA GLU A 94 -17.04 -8.11 -0.10
C GLU A 94 -16.41 -7.68 -1.44
N GLU A 95 -17.03 -6.74 -2.15
CA GLU A 95 -16.48 -6.18 -3.39
C GLU A 95 -15.17 -5.43 -3.14
N VAL A 96 -15.10 -4.63 -2.07
CA VAL A 96 -13.87 -3.93 -1.65
C VAL A 96 -12.75 -4.90 -1.36
N GLU A 97 -13.04 -5.99 -0.65
CA GLU A 97 -12.05 -7.02 -0.36
C GLU A 97 -11.59 -7.75 -1.62
N GLU A 98 -12.50 -8.06 -2.55
CA GLU A 98 -12.14 -8.71 -3.81
C GLU A 98 -11.28 -7.81 -4.71
N ARG A 99 -11.57 -6.51 -4.79
CA ARG A 99 -10.74 -5.56 -5.52
C ARG A 99 -9.35 -5.45 -4.92
N ALA A 100 -9.24 -5.43 -3.59
CA ALA A 100 -7.94 -5.46 -2.91
C ALA A 100 -7.19 -6.77 -3.20
N ARG A 101 -7.86 -7.92 -3.17
CA ARG A 101 -7.27 -9.22 -3.58
C ARG A 101 -6.83 -9.20 -5.04
N ALA A 102 -7.62 -8.60 -5.94
CA ALA A 102 -7.26 -8.49 -7.35
C ALA A 102 -5.98 -7.66 -7.55
N ALA A 103 -5.87 -6.50 -6.89
CA ALA A 103 -4.66 -5.68 -6.93
C ALA A 103 -3.42 -6.43 -6.39
N LEU A 104 -3.59 -7.23 -5.32
CA LEU A 104 -2.54 -8.10 -4.78
C LEU A 104 -2.21 -9.27 -5.73
N LYS A 105 -3.20 -9.83 -6.43
CA LYS A 105 -3.00 -10.88 -7.44
C LYS A 105 -2.20 -10.36 -8.64
N CYS A 106 -2.38 -9.10 -9.02
CA CYS A 106 -1.60 -8.44 -10.08
C CYS A 106 -0.17 -8.06 -9.65
N GLY A 107 0.09 -7.94 -8.35
CA GLY A 107 1.44 -7.83 -7.78
C GLY A 107 1.90 -9.16 -7.20
N GLY A 108 2.05 -9.23 -5.87
CA GLY A 108 2.50 -10.45 -5.22
C GLY A 108 2.71 -10.35 -3.71
N ILE A 109 3.13 -11.47 -3.12
CA ILE A 109 3.53 -11.55 -1.71
C ILE A 109 5.00 -11.97 -1.70
N LEU A 110 5.87 -11.12 -1.15
CA LEU A 110 7.32 -11.24 -1.29
C LEU A 110 8.01 -11.37 0.06
N TYR A 111 9.15 -12.07 0.09
CA TYR A 111 10.05 -12.01 1.23
C TYR A 111 10.83 -10.69 1.22
N ALA A 112 10.94 -10.05 2.38
CA ALA A 112 11.75 -8.84 2.54
C ALA A 112 12.65 -8.94 3.78
N ASN A 113 13.94 -8.63 3.62
CA ASN A 113 14.87 -8.46 4.72
C ASN A 113 15.54 -7.08 4.61
N VAL A 114 15.13 -6.15 5.47
CA VAL A 114 15.65 -4.77 5.49
C VAL A 114 17.13 -4.66 5.87
N HIS A 115 17.73 -5.75 6.36
CA HIS A 115 19.15 -5.83 6.67
C HIS A 115 20.01 -6.37 5.52
N GLU A 116 19.40 -6.75 4.40
CA GLU A 116 20.08 -7.26 3.20
C GLU A 116 19.96 -6.28 2.03
N ASP A 117 20.91 -6.38 1.09
CA ASP A 117 20.85 -5.67 -0.19
C ASP A 117 20.86 -6.69 -1.34
N PRO A 118 19.79 -6.77 -2.16
CA PRO A 118 18.57 -5.96 -2.08
C PRO A 118 17.62 -6.41 -0.96
N VAL A 119 16.86 -5.45 -0.41
CA VAL A 119 15.86 -5.69 0.66
C VAL A 119 14.80 -6.71 0.24
N VAL A 120 14.39 -6.68 -1.03
CA VAL A 120 13.45 -7.63 -1.63
C VAL A 120 14.18 -8.36 -2.76
N PRO A 121 14.73 -9.56 -2.51
CA PRO A 121 15.51 -10.31 -3.51
C PRO A 121 14.78 -10.55 -4.83
N ASP A 122 13.48 -10.78 -4.78
CA ASP A 122 12.65 -11.06 -5.95
C ASP A 122 12.49 -9.85 -6.89
N MET A 123 12.75 -8.63 -6.40
CA MET A 123 12.68 -7.39 -7.19
C MET A 123 14.06 -6.92 -7.68
N LYS A 124 15.09 -7.77 -7.57
CA LYS A 124 16.45 -7.42 -8.00
C LYS A 124 16.48 -7.07 -9.49
N GLY A 125 16.79 -5.80 -9.78
CA GLY A 125 16.86 -5.28 -11.15
C GLY A 125 15.62 -4.52 -11.61
N GLU A 126 14.53 -4.51 -10.84
CA GLU A 126 13.43 -3.58 -11.04
C GLU A 126 13.84 -2.18 -10.57
N GLN A 127 14.12 -1.29 -11.50
CA GLN A 127 14.45 0.10 -11.21
C GLN A 127 13.16 0.93 -11.25
N VAL A 128 12.89 1.69 -10.18
CA VAL A 128 11.98 2.84 -10.26
C VAL A 128 12.57 3.79 -11.30
N SER A 129 11.76 4.25 -12.27
CA SER A 129 12.27 5.11 -13.34
C SER A 129 13.01 6.30 -12.73
N LYS A 130 14.22 6.61 -13.23
CA LYS A 130 15.06 7.69 -12.69
C LYS A 130 14.32 9.03 -12.59
N ALA A 131 13.34 9.26 -13.45
CA ALA A 131 12.48 10.44 -13.41
C ALA A 131 11.65 10.55 -12.12
N GLN A 132 11.11 9.44 -11.60
CA GLN A 132 10.30 9.43 -10.37
C GLN A 132 11.15 9.63 -9.11
N VAL A 133 12.36 9.05 -9.08
CA VAL A 133 13.31 9.25 -7.97
C VAL A 133 13.77 10.71 -7.91
N GLN A 134 14.04 11.32 -9.06
CA GLN A 134 14.52 12.70 -9.14
C GLN A 134 13.43 13.72 -8.73
N VAL A 135 12.16 13.46 -9.08
CA VAL A 135 11.02 14.27 -8.61
C VAL A 135 10.82 14.15 -7.09
N MET A 136 10.99 12.95 -6.51
CA MET A 136 10.90 12.75 -5.06
C MET A 136 12.03 13.45 -4.30
N GLU A 137 13.25 13.44 -4.84
CA GLU A 137 14.40 14.16 -4.27
C GLU A 137 14.23 15.69 -4.35
N GLU A 138 13.74 16.22 -5.48
CA GLU A 138 13.45 17.65 -5.62
C GLU A 138 12.37 18.11 -4.65
N GLN A 139 11.28 17.34 -4.49
CA GLN A 139 10.22 17.70 -3.54
C GLN A 139 10.67 17.57 -2.08
N SER A 140 11.52 16.60 -1.75
CA SER A 140 12.14 16.49 -0.42
C SER A 140 13.05 17.69 -0.13
N ASN A 141 13.85 18.14 -1.10
CA ASN A 141 14.71 19.31 -0.94
C ASN A 141 13.92 20.62 -0.84
N LEU A 142 12.87 20.81 -1.64
CA LEU A 142 11.98 21.97 -1.55
C LEU A 142 11.26 22.04 -0.19
N ALA A 143 10.83 20.90 0.35
CA ALA A 143 10.23 20.84 1.68
C ALA A 143 11.22 21.20 2.80
N LYS A 144 12.51 20.87 2.65
CA LYS A 144 13.57 21.29 3.60
C LYS A 144 13.87 22.78 3.51
N LEU A 145 13.89 23.36 2.30
CA LEU A 145 14.09 24.79 2.06
C LEU A 145 12.94 25.66 2.59
N ALA A 146 11.70 25.14 2.61
CA ALA A 146 10.54 25.85 3.14
C ALA A 146 10.48 25.90 4.69
N VAL A 147 11.33 25.13 5.37
CA VAL A 147 11.33 24.99 6.85
C VAL A 147 12.49 25.77 7.49
N GLU A 148 13.42 26.34 6.72
CA GLU A 148 14.42 27.25 7.28
C GLU A 148 13.74 28.54 7.79
N PRO A 149 13.85 28.86 9.10
CA PRO A 149 13.30 30.10 9.62
C PRO A 149 14.06 31.27 8.99
N ARG A 150 13.31 32.19 8.37
CA ARG A 150 13.83 33.51 8.00
C ARG A 150 14.27 34.21 9.29
N ASN A 151 15.56 34.12 9.59
CA ASN A 151 16.20 34.91 10.63
C ASN A 151 15.99 36.39 10.27
N LEU A 152 15.14 37.05 11.06
CA LEU A 152 15.05 38.51 11.15
C LEU A 152 16.12 39.01 12.12
#